data_AF-A0A353PEW7-F1
#
_entry.id   AF-A0A353PEW7-F1
#
_cell.length_a   1.000
_cell.length_b   1.000
_cell.length_c   1.000
_cell.angle_alpha   90.00
_cell.angle_beta   90.00
_cell.angle_gamma   90.00
#
_symmetry.space_group_name_H-M   'P 1'
#
loop_
_entity.id
_entity.type
_entity.pdbx_description
1 polymer ?
#
loop_
_entity_poly.entity_id
_entity_poly.type
_entity_poly.pdbx_seq_one_letter_code
_entity_poly.pdbx_strand_id
1 'polypeptide(L)'
;MTERDFTWPIRGLYAITSDAPSPAALAERAAAWIAGGARVVQYRDKGRDIDRRLAEAQGLRAVCRAGGVPLLINDDVALAAAVGADGVH
;
A
#
# COMPACT_ATOMS: atom_id res chain seq x y z
N MET A 1 24.89 -6.15 1.08
CA MET A 1 23.50 -6.47 0.76
C MET A 1 22.98 -7.26 1.96
N THR A 2 22.45 -6.57 2.97
CA THR A 2 22.01 -7.21 4.21
C THR A 2 20.66 -7.86 3.97
N GLU A 3 20.58 -9.17 4.19
CA GLU A 3 19.31 -9.90 4.30
C GLU A 3 18.44 -9.15 5.31
N ARG A 4 17.25 -8.73 4.88
CA ARG A 4 16.22 -8.32 5.82
C ARG A 4 15.33 -9.53 6.02
N ASP A 5 15.21 -9.98 7.26
CA ASP A 5 14.15 -10.92 7.65
C ASP A 5 12.80 -10.21 7.48
N PHE A 6 12.18 -10.37 6.32
CA PHE A 6 10.93 -9.72 5.91
C PHE A 6 9.68 -10.47 6.39
N THR A 7 9.71 -11.09 7.57
CA THR A 7 8.49 -11.66 8.14
C THR A 7 7.71 -10.56 8.82
N TRP A 8 6.87 -9.86 8.07
CA TRP A 8 5.82 -9.03 8.65
C TRP A 8 4.80 -9.96 9.32
N PRO A 9 4.60 -9.92 10.64
CA PRO A 9 3.47 -10.60 11.24
C PRO A 9 2.20 -9.88 10.78
N ILE A 10 1.47 -10.47 9.83
CA ILE A 10 0.18 -9.97 9.33
C ILE A 10 -0.86 -10.18 10.43
N ARG A 11 -0.98 -9.20 11.34
CA ARG A 11 -1.92 -9.21 12.47
C ARG A 11 -2.37 -7.81 12.82
N GLY A 12 -3.53 -7.70 13.46
CA GLY A 12 -4.14 -6.41 13.82
C GLY A 12 -5.01 -5.85 12.70
N LEU A 13 -5.19 -4.53 12.69
CA LEU A 13 -6.07 -3.87 11.72
C LEU A 13 -5.43 -3.88 10.32
N TYR A 14 -6.08 -4.58 9.40
CA TYR A 14 -5.72 -4.66 7.99
C TYR A 14 -6.64 -3.72 7.20
N ALA A 15 -6.09 -2.62 6.70
CA ALA A 15 -6.82 -1.65 5.88
C ALA A 15 -6.76 -2.02 4.40
N ILE A 16 -7.91 -2.00 3.71
CA ILE A 16 -8.00 -2.16 2.26
C ILE A 16 -8.53 -0.86 1.69
N THR A 17 -7.86 -0.34 0.65
CA THR A 17 -8.25 0.94 0.05
C THR A 17 -9.64 0.87 -0.59
N SER A 18 -10.32 2.01 -0.55
CA SER A 18 -11.49 2.32 -1.37
C SER A 18 -11.20 3.54 -2.24
N ASP A 19 -12.09 3.84 -3.17
CA ASP A 19 -11.96 4.96 -4.10
C ASP A 19 -11.68 6.29 -3.36
N ALA A 20 -10.76 7.06 -3.93
CA ALA A 20 -10.39 8.39 -3.47
C ALA A 20 -10.45 9.38 -4.63
N PRO A 21 -10.71 10.66 -4.37
CA PRO A 21 -10.80 11.68 -5.42
C PRO A 21 -9.44 11.98 -6.06
N SER A 22 -8.33 11.60 -5.42
CA SER A 22 -6.98 11.75 -5.97
C SER A 22 -5.98 10.81 -5.27
N PRO A 23 -4.81 10.55 -5.89
CA PRO A 23 -3.72 9.82 -5.24
C PRO A 23 -3.27 10.44 -3.91
N ALA A 24 -3.23 11.78 -3.84
CA ALA A 24 -2.86 12.49 -2.61
C ALA A 24 -3.88 12.27 -1.50
N ALA A 25 -5.18 12.34 -1.80
CA ALA A 25 -6.24 12.08 -0.84
C ALA A 25 -6.20 10.62 -0.33
N LEU A 26 -5.83 9.67 -1.20
CA LEU A 26 -5.66 8.28 -0.78
C LEU A 26 -4.46 8.11 0.18
N ALA A 27 -3.34 8.77 -0.11
CA ALA A 27 -2.16 8.76 0.74
C ALA A 27 -2.44 9.41 2.11
N GLU A 28 -3.15 10.53 2.15
CA GLU A 28 -3.59 11.18 3.39
C GLU A 28 -4.48 10.27 4.25
N ARG A 29 -5.45 9.59 3.62
CA ARG A 29 -6.29 8.58 4.30
C ARG A 29 -5.45 7.44 4.87
N ALA A 30 -4.51 6.91 4.09
CA ALA A 30 -3.62 5.85 4.56
C ALA A 30 -2.76 6.30 5.75
N ALA A 31 -2.27 7.54 5.74
CA ALA A 31 -1.55 8.11 6.87
C ALA A 31 -2.43 8.17 8.13
N ALA A 32 -3.68 8.59 7.98
CA ALA A 32 -4.65 8.61 9.08
C ALA A 32 -4.98 7.18 9.60
N TRP A 33 -5.11 6.20 8.71
CA TRP A 33 -5.33 4.79 9.11
C TRP A 33 -4.15 4.24 9.91
N ILE A 34 -2.93 4.49 9.45
CA ILE A 34 -1.69 4.06 10.14
C ILE A 34 -1.60 4.73 11.51
N ALA A 35 -1.83 6.04 11.59
CA ALA A 35 -1.87 6.76 12.86
C ALA A 35 -2.96 6.21 13.81
N GLY A 36 -4.11 5.80 13.24
CA GLY A 36 -5.21 5.17 13.96
C GLY A 36 -5.00 3.69 14.33
N GLY A 37 -3.86 3.09 13.96
CA GLY A 37 -3.51 1.73 14.38
C GLY A 37 -3.52 0.66 13.30
N ALA A 38 -3.69 1.01 12.01
CA ALA A 38 -3.51 0.05 10.93
C ALA A 38 -2.09 -0.56 10.97
N ARG A 39 -2.01 -1.87 10.70
CA ARG A 39 -0.78 -2.68 10.72
C ARG A 39 -0.47 -3.32 9.39
N VAL A 40 -1.39 -3.27 8.44
CA VAL A 40 -1.23 -3.66 7.04
C VAL A 40 -2.10 -2.75 6.19
N VAL A 41 -1.61 -2.34 5.02
CA VAL A 41 -2.40 -1.63 4.00
C VAL A 41 -2.35 -2.44 2.71
N GLN A 42 -3.50 -2.66 2.09
CA GLN A 42 -3.59 -3.21 0.74
C GLN A 42 -4.20 -2.20 -0.21
N TYR A 43 -3.50 -1.94 -1.30
CA TYR A 43 -4.05 -1.25 -2.45
C TYR A 43 -4.90 -2.21 -3.28
N ARG A 44 -6.18 -1.86 -3.45
CA ARG A 44 -7.14 -2.60 -4.25
C ARG A 44 -7.88 -1.67 -5.19
N ASP A 45 -7.60 -1.82 -6.47
CA ASP A 45 -8.29 -1.14 -7.55
C ASP A 45 -8.36 -2.07 -8.78
N LYS A 46 -9.58 -2.31 -9.28
CA LYS A 46 -9.89 -3.15 -10.45
C LYS A 46 -10.11 -2.34 -11.74
N GLY A 47 -9.89 -1.03 -11.68
CA GLY A 47 -9.92 -0.12 -12.80
C GLY A 47 -8.77 -0.37 -13.79
N ARG A 48 -8.88 0.25 -14.97
CA ARG A 48 -7.92 0.08 -16.08
C ARG A 48 -6.98 1.26 -16.29
N ASP A 49 -7.12 2.31 -15.48
CA ASP A 49 -6.27 3.50 -15.54
C ASP A 49 -4.91 3.20 -14.89
N ILE A 50 -3.92 2.87 -15.73
CA ILE A 50 -2.60 2.43 -15.27
C ILE A 50 -1.85 3.57 -14.57
N ASP A 51 -1.90 4.78 -15.13
CA ASP A 51 -1.14 5.92 -14.61
C ASP A 51 -1.68 6.38 -13.25
N ARG A 52 -3.01 6.43 -13.10
CA ARG A 52 -3.62 6.71 -11.79
C ARG A 52 -3.27 5.63 -10.77
N ARG A 53 -3.40 4.35 -11.14
CA ARG A 53 -3.10 3.22 -10.23
C ARG A 53 -1.64 3.24 -9.78
N LEU A 54 -0.73 3.56 -10.69
CA LEU A 54 0.69 3.70 -10.38
C LEU A 54 0.93 4.86 -9.38
N ALA A 55 0.35 6.03 -9.64
CA ALA A 55 0.50 7.19 -8.76
C ALA A 55 -0.07 6.93 -7.36
N GLU A 56 -1.24 6.28 -7.26
CA GLU A 56 -1.86 5.87 -6.01
C GLU A 56 -0.98 4.89 -5.23
N ALA A 57 -0.51 3.83 -5.89
CA ALA A 57 0.32 2.82 -5.26
C ALA A 57 1.68 3.38 -4.80
N GLN A 58 2.27 4.32 -5.55
CA GLN A 58 3.49 5.03 -5.15
C GLN A 58 3.27 5.92 -3.91
N GLY A 59 2.16 6.67 -3.88
CA GLY A 59 1.78 7.49 -2.73
C GLY A 59 1.58 6.64 -1.47
N LEU A 60 0.86 5.53 -1.60
CA LEU A 60 0.69 4.55 -0.54
C LEU A 60 2.01 3.96 -0.09
N ARG A 61 2.93 3.64 -1.02
CA ARG A 61 4.23 3.07 -0.68
C ARG A 61 5.04 4.01 0.19
N ALA A 62 5.08 5.29 -0.16
CA ALA A 62 5.79 6.30 0.61
C ALA A 62 5.25 6.40 2.04
N VAL A 63 3.92 6.47 2.19
CA VAL A 63 3.25 6.57 3.49
C VAL A 63 3.44 5.31 4.34
N CYS A 64 3.24 4.12 3.76
CA CYS A 64 3.41 2.84 4.45
C CYS A 64 4.87 2.65 4.92
N ARG A 65 5.85 3.02 4.08
CA ARG A 65 7.26 2.97 4.43
C ARG A 65 7.60 3.91 5.59
N ALA A 66 7.08 5.13 5.57
CA ALA A 66 7.27 6.09 6.66
C ALA A 66 6.62 5.60 7.97
N GLY A 67 5.47 4.93 7.87
CA GLY A 67 4.76 4.37 9.02
C GLY A 67 5.26 3.02 9.52
N GLY A 68 6.23 2.39 8.84
CA GLY A 68 6.68 1.04 9.18
C GLY A 68 5.56 0.01 9.08
N VAL A 69 4.72 0.09 8.05
CA VAL A 69 3.59 -0.81 7.77
C VAL A 69 3.79 -1.40 6.37
N PRO A 70 3.51 -2.70 6.13
CA PRO A 70 3.65 -3.28 4.80
C PRO A 70 2.55 -2.79 3.87
N LEU A 71 2.93 -2.48 2.63
CA LEU A 71 2.00 -2.28 1.52
C LEU A 71 1.88 -3.56 0.70
N LEU A 72 0.65 -4.05 0.52
CA LEU A 72 0.32 -5.14 -0.39
C LEU A 72 -0.45 -4.58 -1.60
N ILE A 73 -0.21 -5.14 -2.79
CA ILE A 73 -1.01 -4.86 -3.98
C ILE A 73 -1.93 -6.05 -4.25
N ASN A 74 -3.21 -5.81 -4.51
CA ASN A 74 -4.17 -6.86 -4.84
C ASN A 74 -4.04 -7.30 -6.31
N ASP A 75 -3.91 -8.60 -6.56
CA ASP A 75 -3.94 -9.31 -7.87
C ASP A 75 -2.89 -8.89 -8.92
N ASP A 76 -2.18 -7.76 -8.74
CA ASP A 76 -1.33 -7.15 -9.76
C ASP A 76 0.16 -7.21 -9.38
N VAL A 77 0.79 -8.33 -9.72
CA VAL A 77 2.22 -8.59 -9.45
C VAL A 77 3.13 -7.58 -10.16
N ALA A 78 2.76 -7.14 -11.37
CA ALA A 78 3.56 -6.19 -12.13
C ALA A 78 3.57 -4.82 -11.45
N LEU A 79 2.40 -4.33 -11.01
CA LEU A 79 2.30 -3.10 -10.25
C LEU A 79 3.04 -3.19 -8.91
N ALA A 80 2.92 -4.31 -8.20
CA ALA A 80 3.65 -4.54 -6.95
C ALA A 80 5.17 -4.44 -7.12
N ALA A 81 5.70 -5.07 -8.16
CA ALA A 81 7.12 -4.97 -8.50
C ALA A 81 7.50 -3.54 -8.90
N ALA A 82 6.68 -2.87 -9.71
CA ALA A 82 6.95 -1.50 -10.18
C ALA A 82 7.04 -0.47 -9.05
N VAL A 83 6.25 -0.63 -7.98
CA VAL A 83 6.27 0.29 -6.83
C VAL A 83 7.13 -0.18 -5.66
N GLY A 84 7.73 -1.38 -5.74
CA GLY A 84 8.48 -1.98 -4.64
C GLY A 84 7.60 -2.21 -3.41
N ALA A 85 6.39 -2.73 -3.63
CA ALA A 85 5.48 -3.16 -2.57
C ALA A 85 6.10 -4.32 -1.75
N ASP A 86 5.61 -4.49 -0.52
CA ASP A 86 6.11 -5.50 0.41
C ASP A 86 5.47 -6.88 0.16
N GLY A 87 4.47 -6.96 -0.74
CA GLY A 87 3.89 -8.21 -1.20
C GLY A 87 2.70 -8.03 -2.13
N VAL A 88 2.13 -9.16 -2.54
CA VAL A 88 0.91 -9.26 -3.34
C VAL A 88 -0.10 -10.09 -2.55
N HIS A 89 -1.36 -9.68 -2.59
CA HIS A 89 -2.48 -10.50 -2.14
C HIS A 89 -3.20 -11.08 -3.36
#